data_AF-A7SI10-F1
#
_entry.id   AF-A7SI10-F1
#
_cell.length_a   1.000
_cell.length_b   1.000
_cell.length_c   1.000
_cell.angle_alpha   90.00
_cell.angle_beta   90.00
_cell.angle_gamma   90.00
#
_symmetry.space_group_name_H-M   'P 1'
#
loop_
_entity.id
_entity.type
_entity.pdbx_description
1 polymer ?
#
loop_
_entity_poly.entity_id
_entity_poly.type
_entity_poly.pdbx_seq_one_letter_code
_entity_poly.pdbx_strand_id
1 'polypeptide(L)' 'CCSAVGRVGGRQEVFLGYGCHGFGTILHELGHVIGFWHEQMRPDRDDYVEVLHQNIVEGEKHNFAK' A
#
# COMPACT_ATOMS: atom_id res chain seq x y z
N CYS A 1 -0.72 3.28 -9.14
CA CYS A 1 0.64 2.74 -9.04
C CYS A 1 0.51 1.47 -8.22
N CYS A 2 1.17 0.37 -8.60
CA CYS A 2 1.07 -0.86 -7.82
C CYS A 2 2.26 -1.82 -8.06
N SER A 3 2.56 -2.62 -7.04
CA SER A 3 3.41 -3.80 -7.11
C SER A 3 2.93 -4.87 -6.14
N ALA A 4 3.41 -6.10 -6.32
CA ALA A 4 3.24 -7.16 -5.33
C ALA A 4 4.15 -6.91 -4.11
N VAL A 5 3.70 -7.38 -2.94
CA VAL A 5 4.49 -7.27 -1.71
C VAL A 5 5.47 -8.43 -1.59
N GLY A 6 6.76 -8.11 -1.50
CA GLY A 6 7.85 -9.08 -1.38
C GLY A 6 8.15 -9.82 -2.68
N ARG A 7 8.98 -10.86 -2.56
CA ARG A 7 9.43 -11.69 -3.69
C ARG A 7 8.35 -12.69 -4.10
N VAL A 8 7.74 -12.49 -5.28
CA VAL A 8 6.76 -13.44 -5.84
C VAL A 8 7.41 -14.65 -6.54
N GLY A 9 8.67 -14.52 -6.95
CA GLY A 9 9.39 -15.53 -7.74
C GLY A 9 9.23 -15.32 -9.25
N GLY A 10 10.29 -15.59 -10.02
CA GLY A 10 10.32 -15.28 -11.45
C GLY A 10 10.34 -13.77 -11.73
N ARG A 11 9.75 -13.35 -12.85
CA ARG A 11 9.61 -11.93 -13.22
C ARG A 11 8.48 -11.28 -12.41
N GLN A 12 8.77 -10.13 -11.81
CA GLN A 12 7.82 -9.31 -11.07
C GLN A 12 7.78 -7.91 -11.68
N GLU A 13 6.57 -7.41 -11.94
CA GLU A 13 6.38 -6.09 -12.53
C GLU A 13 6.02 -5.05 -11.45
N VAL A 14 6.42 -3.81 -11.72
CA VAL A 14 5.97 -2.63 -10.99
C VAL A 14 5.22 -1.75 -11.99
N PHE A 15 3.94 -1.48 -11.73
CA PHE A 15 3.10 -0.71 -12.64
C PHE A 15 3.11 0.79 -12.28
N LEU A 16 3.76 1.57 -13.12
CA LEU A 16 3.81 3.03 -13.04
C LEU A 16 3.00 3.63 -14.19
N GLY A 17 1.71 3.87 -13.93
CA GLY A 17 0.82 4.55 -14.88
C GLY A 17 1.06 6.06 -14.97
N TYR A 18 0.21 6.76 -15.73
CA TYR A 18 0.21 8.22 -15.75
C TYR A 18 0.02 8.78 -14.33
N GLY A 19 0.89 9.73 -13.94
CA GLY A 19 0.92 10.29 -12.59
C GLY A 19 1.76 9.54 -11.55
N CYS A 20 2.31 8.35 -11.87
CA CYS A 20 3.08 7.53 -10.92
C CYS A 20 4.60 7.78 -10.92
N HIS A 21 5.10 8.69 -11.76
CA HIS A 21 6.55 8.87 -11.98
C HIS A 21 7.24 9.79 -10.96
N GLY A 22 6.54 10.20 -9.90
CA GLY A 22 7.13 10.96 -8.81
C GLY A 22 8.13 10.10 -8.03
N PHE A 23 9.23 10.72 -7.59
CA PHE A 23 10.29 10.01 -6.85
C PHE A 23 9.76 9.23 -5.64
N GLY A 24 8.94 9.87 -4.81
CA GLY A 24 8.35 9.23 -3.62
C GLY A 24 7.41 8.07 -3.97
N THR A 25 6.65 8.19 -5.06
CA THR A 25 5.77 7.12 -5.55
C THR A 25 6.56 5.92 -6.03
N ILE A 26 7.64 6.13 -6.77
CA ILE A 26 8.53 5.04 -7.21
C ILE A 26 9.16 4.36 -5.99
N LEU A 27 9.62 5.12 -4.99
CA LEU A 27 10.15 4.54 -3.75
C LEU A 27 9.11 3.75 -2.97
N HIS A 28 7.86 4.22 -2.92
CA HIS A 28 6.75 3.52 -2.28
C HIS A 28 6.51 2.14 -2.92
N GLU A 29 6.43 2.07 -4.25
CA GLU A 29 6.26 0.80 -4.95
C GLU A 29 7.46 -0.14 -4.79
N LEU A 30 8.68 0.40 -4.75
CA LEU A 30 9.88 -0.38 -4.42
C LEU A 30 9.86 -0.87 -2.96
N GLY A 31 9.25 -0.12 -2.04
CA GLY A 31 8.97 -0.56 -0.67
C GLY A 31 8.09 -1.80 -0.64
N HIS A 32 7.03 -1.84 -1.46
CA HIS A 32 6.23 -3.05 -1.65
C HIS A 32 7.08 -4.22 -2.17
N VAL A 33 7.91 -4.01 -3.20
CA VAL A 33 8.83 -5.04 -3.72
C VAL A 33 9.75 -5.61 -2.63
N ILE A 34 10.25 -4.76 -1.72
CA ILE A 34 11.08 -5.21 -0.59
C ILE A 34 10.29 -6.10 0.38
N GLY A 35 8.99 -5.86 0.53
CA GLY A 35 8.10 -6.63 1.42
C GLY A 35 7.33 -5.80 2.42
N PHE A 36 7.30 -4.47 2.28
CA PHE A 36 6.55 -3.61 3.17
C PHE A 36 5.08 -3.53 2.75
N TRP A 37 4.20 -3.65 3.74
CA TRP A 37 2.80 -3.27 3.64
C TRP A 37 2.63 -1.80 4.02
N HIS A 38 1.45 -1.25 3.78
CA HIS A 38 1.12 0.10 4.24
C HIS A 38 1.18 0.21 5.77
N GLU A 39 1.77 1.28 6.27
CA GLU A 39 2.00 1.49 7.72
C GLU A 39 0.69 1.52 8.52
N GLN A 40 -0.38 2.09 7.97
CA GLN A 40 -1.70 2.11 8.61
C GLN A 40 -2.39 0.73 8.66
N MET A 41 -1.77 -0.33 8.14
CA MET A 41 -2.29 -1.70 8.27
C MET A 41 -1.54 -2.49 9.35
N ARG A 42 -0.62 -1.85 10.08
CA ARG A 42 0.06 -2.53 11.18
C ARG A 42 -0.95 -3.06 12.23
N PRO A 43 -0.67 -4.22 12.86
CA PRO A 43 -1.54 -4.78 13.90
C PRO A 43 -1.82 -3.82 15.06
N ASP A 44 -0.83 -3.01 15.41
CA ASP A 44 -0.83 -2.04 16.52
C ASP A 44 -1.26 -0.63 16.12
N ARG A 45 -1.73 -0.40 14.89
CA ARG A 45 -2.06 0.96 14.42
C ARG A 45 -3.05 1.70 15.33
N ASP A 46 -3.97 0.99 15.98
CA ASP A 46 -5.08 1.61 16.73
C ASP A 46 -4.57 2.28 18.02
N ASP A 47 -3.30 2.05 18.39
CA ASP A 47 -2.61 2.79 19.45
C ASP A 47 -2.12 4.19 18.99
N TYR A 48 -2.13 4.45 17.67
CA TYR A 48 -1.55 5.64 17.05
C TYR A 48 -2.54 6.42 16.18
N VAL A 49 -3.47 5.73 15.50
CA VAL A 49 -4.43 6.33 14.56
C VAL A 49 -5.81 5.70 14.68
N GLU A 50 -6.85 6.51 14.48
CA GLU A 50 -8.24 6.06 14.41
C GLU A 50 -8.72 6.03 12.95
N VAL A 51 -9.30 4.92 12.52
CA VAL A 51 -9.95 4.80 11.21
C VAL A 51 -11.44 5.14 11.35
N LEU A 52 -11.82 6.34 10.91
CA LEU A 52 -13.22 6.78 10.89
C LEU A 52 -13.98 6.10 9.74
N HIS A 53 -14.47 4.88 9.99
CA HIS A 53 -15.11 4.02 8.96
C HIS A 53 -16.31 4.66 8.26
N GLN A 54 -17.00 5.61 8.90
CA GLN A 54 -18.10 6.38 8.30
C GLN A 54 -17.65 7.34 7.19
N ASN A 55 -16.36 7.68 7.13
CA ASN A 55 -15.78 8.57 6.12
C ASN A 55 -15.14 7.78 4.97
N ILE A 56 -15.13 6.45 5.02
CA ILE A 56 -14.57 5.60 3.96
C ILE A 56 -15.61 5.44 2.85
N VAL A 57 -15.16 5.61 1.60
CA VAL A 57 -15.98 5.34 0.41
C VAL A 57 -16.48 3.90 0.43
N GLU A 58 -17.77 3.70 0.14
CA GLU A 58 -18.37 2.37 0.14
C GLU A 58 -17.63 1.43 -0.84
N GLY A 59 -17.34 0.19 -0.40
CA GLY A 59 -16.48 -0.75 -1.12
C GLY A 59 -14.98 -0.66 -0.81
N GLU A 60 -14.48 0.48 -0.31
CA GLU A 60 -13.04 0.72 -0.09
C GLU A 60 -12.56 0.39 1.33
N LYS A 61 -13.44 -0.15 2.19
CA LYS A 61 -13.11 -0.52 3.59
C LYS A 61 -11.96 -1.53 3.69
N HIS A 62 -11.76 -2.35 2.66
CA HIS A 62 -10.70 -3.35 2.61
C HIS A 62 -9.29 -2.75 2.61
N ASN A 63 -9.10 -1.52 2.12
CA ASN A 63 -7.81 -0.82 2.15
C ASN A 63 -7.35 -0.41 3.56
N PHE A 64 -8.24 -0.52 4.55
CA PHE A 64 -7.99 -0.19 5.95
C PHE A 64 -8.09 -1.42 6.86
N ALA A 65 -8.15 -2.63 6.29
CA ALA A 65 -8.02 -3.86 7.06
C ALA A 65 -6.60 -3.98 7.65
N LYS A 66 -6.49 -4.67 8.79
CA LYS A 66 -5.19 -5.07 9.37
C LYS A 66 -4.78 -6.42 8.80
#